data_AF-A0A2P2ICL2-F1
#
_entry.id   AF-A0A2P2ICL2-F1
#
_cell.length_a   1.000
_cell.length_b   1.000
_cell.length_c   1.000
_cell.angle_alpha   90.00
_cell.angle_beta   90.00
_cell.angle_gamma   90.00
#
_symmetry.space_group_name_H-M   'P 1'
#
loop_
_entity.id
_entity.type
_entity.pdbx_description
1 polymer ?
#
loop_
_entity_poly.entity_id
_entity_poly.type
_entity_poly.pdbx_seq_one_letter_code
_entity_poly.pdbx_strand_id
1 'polypeptide(L)'
;LGALTLVYVVGELSHFLLGVVTTPMSQELHYGDHGCLSNPELGPQDTPQEEVYCYEGNSSDVCVDLWVSPSSNKSACVWDYSGLGLEYQLLAGPAFVAVFTVAGIGMGFLSDSYNRKVVLCCCLGALVLATTLMGAATHYWQLFLLRMTIGAGESAFTPTASSVLSDLFPQTVRGFALGVFNWGIYLGYGLSYIIGNYVTAANILGMGWRWSYYITGLLGLAVLLVLLLILQEPVRGAMTA
;
A
#
# COMPACT_ATOMS: atom_id res chain seq x y z
N LEU A 1 16.92 -6.54 -15.24
CA LEU A 1 16.47 -5.17 -14.86
C LEU A 1 14.94 -5.10 -14.79
N GLY A 2 14.21 -5.26 -15.91
CA GLY A 2 12.74 -5.10 -15.94
C GLY A 2 11.95 -5.95 -14.92
N ALA A 3 12.31 -7.22 -14.71
CA ALA A 3 11.65 -8.05 -13.71
C ALA A 3 11.84 -7.51 -12.27
N LEU A 4 13.06 -7.07 -11.93
CA LEU A 4 13.35 -6.50 -10.60
C LEU A 4 12.61 -5.18 -10.38
N THR A 5 12.52 -4.34 -11.42
CA THR A 5 11.76 -3.09 -11.33
C THR A 5 10.28 -3.35 -11.15
N LEU A 6 9.71 -4.35 -11.83
CA LEU A 6 8.29 -4.73 -11.66
C LEU A 6 7.99 -5.22 -10.24
N VAL A 7 8.86 -6.05 -9.66
CA VAL A 7 8.74 -6.49 -8.26
C VAL A 7 8.70 -5.29 -7.33
N TYR A 8 9.61 -4.34 -7.55
CA TYR A 8 9.71 -3.15 -6.72
C TYR A 8 8.49 -2.22 -6.86
N VAL A 9 8.01 -2.01 -8.09
CA VAL A 9 6.77 -1.26 -8.37
C VAL A 9 5.58 -1.85 -7.62
N VAL A 10 5.42 -3.18 -7.62
CA VAL A 10 4.32 -3.86 -6.91
C VAL A 10 4.45 -3.70 -5.40
N GLY A 11 5.66 -3.80 -4.86
CA GLY A 11 5.91 -3.59 -3.43
C GLY A 11 5.46 -2.20 -2.99
N GLU A 12 5.99 -1.18 -3.66
CA GLU A 12 5.70 0.23 -3.38
C GLU A 12 4.22 0.57 -3.64
N LEU A 13 3.61 -0.02 -4.68
CA LEU A 13 2.17 0.08 -4.92
C LEU A 13 1.38 -0.40 -3.70
N SER A 14 1.67 -1.59 -3.18
CA SER A 14 1.00 -2.13 -1.99
C SER A 14 1.32 -1.31 -0.73
N HIS A 15 2.52 -0.74 -0.65
CA HIS A 15 2.93 0.14 0.44
C HIS A 15 2.04 1.38 0.48
N PHE A 16 2.01 2.15 -0.60
CA PHE A 16 1.33 3.45 -0.65
C PHE A 16 -0.19 3.34 -0.75
N LEU A 17 -0.72 2.18 -1.17
CA LEU A 17 -2.17 1.96 -1.26
C LEU A 17 -2.89 2.23 0.07
N LEU A 18 -2.27 1.86 1.20
CA LEU A 18 -2.83 2.08 2.54
C LEU A 18 -3.20 3.54 2.78
N GLY A 19 -2.35 4.48 2.37
CA GLY A 19 -2.60 5.91 2.57
C GLY A 19 -3.73 6.45 1.70
N VAL A 20 -3.95 5.85 0.52
CA VAL A 20 -5.01 6.27 -0.41
C VAL A 20 -6.38 5.77 0.04
N VAL A 21 -6.44 4.56 0.58
CA VAL A 21 -7.72 3.93 0.99
C VAL A 21 -7.98 3.98 2.50
N THR A 22 -7.20 4.74 3.27
CA THR A 22 -7.31 4.77 4.74
C THR A 22 -8.67 5.23 5.23
N THR A 23 -9.25 6.27 4.60
CA THR A 23 -10.55 6.81 5.01
C THR A 23 -11.67 5.76 4.89
N PRO A 24 -11.99 5.19 3.71
CA PRO A 24 -13.04 4.17 3.60
C PRO A 24 -12.73 2.90 4.40
N MET A 25 -11.45 2.57 4.57
CA MET A 25 -11.03 1.44 5.41
C MET A 25 -11.33 1.70 6.90
N SER A 26 -11.05 2.90 7.39
CA SER A 26 -11.27 3.29 8.78
C SER A 26 -12.75 3.37 9.17
N GLN A 27 -13.60 3.84 8.25
CA GLN A 27 -15.04 3.91 8.45
C GLN A 27 -15.65 2.52 8.63
N GLU A 28 -15.13 1.51 7.91
CA GLU A 28 -15.67 0.15 8.00
C GLU A 28 -15.09 -0.66 9.17
N LEU A 29 -13.79 -0.51 9.45
CA LEU A 29 -13.11 -1.25 10.51
C LEU A 29 -13.15 -0.55 11.88
N HIS A 30 -13.69 0.66 11.93
CA HIS A 30 -13.86 1.49 13.12
C HIS A 30 -12.54 1.68 13.89
N TYR A 31 -11.55 2.31 13.23
CA TYR A 31 -10.26 2.65 13.85
C TYR A 31 -9.82 4.08 13.50
N GLY A 32 -9.02 4.68 14.35
CA GLY A 32 -8.52 6.06 14.21
C GLY A 32 -9.42 7.10 14.88
N ASP A 33 -9.14 8.37 14.59
CA ASP A 33 -9.84 9.50 15.20
C ASP A 33 -11.21 9.71 14.56
N HIS A 34 -12.22 9.92 15.41
CA HIS A 34 -13.56 10.33 15.02
C HIS A 34 -13.62 11.83 14.76
N GLY A 35 -14.38 12.21 13.73
CA GLY A 35 -14.63 13.61 13.41
C GLY A 35 -15.99 13.81 12.74
N CYS A 36 -16.43 15.06 12.71
CA CYS A 36 -17.59 15.49 11.94
C CYS A 36 -17.13 15.71 10.48
N LEU A 37 -17.45 14.75 9.60
CA LEU A 37 -16.98 14.69 8.21
C LEU A 37 -18.12 14.89 7.22
N SER A 38 -17.81 15.33 6.00
CA SER A 38 -18.80 15.44 4.92
C SER A 38 -19.32 14.05 4.55
N ASN A 39 -20.62 13.92 4.39
CA ASN A 39 -21.27 12.64 4.11
C ASN A 39 -20.93 12.17 2.68
N PRO A 40 -20.17 11.06 2.51
CA PRO A 40 -19.74 10.59 1.20
C PRO A 40 -20.88 9.98 0.37
N GLU A 41 -22.05 9.74 0.97
CA GLU A 41 -23.23 9.22 0.25
C GLU A 41 -24.06 10.31 -0.44
N LEU A 42 -23.67 11.58 -0.34
CA LEU A 42 -24.27 12.64 -1.14
C LEU A 42 -23.79 12.51 -2.58
N GLY A 43 -24.73 12.18 -3.47
CA GLY A 43 -24.46 12.14 -4.90
C GLY A 43 -24.14 13.54 -5.44
N PRO A 44 -23.49 13.65 -6.61
CA PRO A 44 -23.09 14.94 -7.20
C PRO A 44 -24.26 15.88 -7.56
N GLN A 45 -25.51 15.39 -7.53
CA GLN A 45 -26.70 16.23 -7.68
C GLN A 45 -27.21 16.80 -6.36
N ASP A 46 -26.83 16.19 -5.25
CA ASP A 46 -27.21 16.58 -3.89
C ASP A 46 -26.06 17.29 -3.16
N THR A 47 -24.91 17.49 -3.81
CA THR A 47 -23.81 18.26 -3.23
C THR A 47 -24.09 19.77 -3.35
N PRO A 48 -24.00 20.53 -2.24
CA PRO A 48 -24.19 21.98 -2.26
C PRO A 48 -23.14 22.66 -3.15
N GLN A 49 -23.56 23.72 -3.88
CA GLN A 49 -22.69 24.51 -4.75
C GLN A 49 -21.69 25.39 -3.97
N GLU A 50 -21.91 25.57 -2.67
CA GLU A 50 -21.00 26.24 -1.73
C GLU A 50 -20.32 25.22 -0.81
N GLU A 51 -19.08 25.48 -0.40
CA GLU A 51 -18.34 24.64 0.54
C GLU A 51 -19.07 24.55 1.88
N VAL A 52 -19.54 23.36 2.23
CA VAL A 52 -20.12 23.11 3.55
C VAL A 52 -19.01 22.74 4.53
N TYR A 53 -18.84 23.60 5.53
CA TYR A 53 -17.92 23.36 6.65
C TYR A 53 -18.66 22.62 7.76
N CYS A 54 -18.26 21.38 8.00
CA CYS A 54 -18.74 20.58 9.11
C CYS A 54 -18.02 20.99 10.40
N TYR A 55 -18.76 21.21 11.49
CA TYR A 55 -18.19 21.57 12.79
C TYR A 55 -18.74 20.69 13.92
N GLU A 56 -17.89 20.44 14.90
CA GLU A 56 -18.26 19.73 16.12
C GLU A 56 -19.16 20.65 16.97
N GLY A 57 -20.27 20.08 17.45
CA GLY A 57 -21.23 20.78 18.29
C GLY A 57 -20.77 20.90 19.75
N ASN A 58 -21.68 21.34 20.62
CA ASN A 58 -21.41 21.58 22.05
C ASN A 58 -21.16 20.29 22.88
N SER A 59 -21.21 19.12 22.24
CA SER A 59 -20.90 17.82 22.82
C SER A 59 -20.18 16.99 21.76
N SER A 60 -19.22 16.17 22.17
CA SER A 60 -18.37 15.33 21.30
C SER A 60 -19.12 14.36 20.39
N ASP A 61 -20.44 14.22 20.61
CA ASP A 61 -21.29 13.26 19.92
C ASP A 61 -22.26 13.95 18.94
N VAL A 62 -22.21 15.29 18.79
CA VAL A 62 -23.13 16.05 17.93
C VAL A 62 -22.37 16.76 16.81
N CYS A 63 -22.67 16.39 15.56
CA CYS A 63 -22.07 16.93 14.35
C CYS A 63 -23.14 17.84 13.73
N VAL A 64 -22.83 19.12 13.60
CA VAL A 64 -23.82 20.12 13.21
C VAL A 64 -23.57 20.51 11.76
N ASP A 65 -24.60 20.37 10.94
CA ASP A 65 -24.65 20.88 9.58
C ASP A 65 -25.71 21.97 9.45
N LEU A 66 -25.45 22.94 8.57
CA LEU A 66 -26.41 23.99 8.23
C LEU A 66 -27.24 23.64 6.98
N TRP A 67 -26.97 22.48 6.36
CA TRP A 67 -27.53 22.11 5.06
C TRP A 67 -27.96 20.63 5.03
N VAL A 68 -29.25 20.41 4.82
CA VAL A 68 -29.83 19.10 4.57
C VAL A 68 -30.29 19.06 3.13
N SER A 69 -29.98 17.98 2.41
CA SER A 69 -30.39 17.86 1.01
C SER A 69 -31.93 17.80 0.91
N PRO A 70 -32.57 18.72 0.17
CA PRO A 70 -34.04 18.76 0.06
C PRO A 70 -34.62 17.59 -0.75
N SER A 71 -33.81 16.92 -1.58
CA SER A 71 -34.20 15.78 -2.44
C SER A 71 -34.11 14.43 -1.72
N SER A 72 -33.11 14.26 -0.85
CA SER A 72 -32.73 12.96 -0.26
C SER A 72 -32.86 12.93 1.28
N ASN A 73 -33.18 14.06 1.92
CA ASN A 73 -33.23 14.22 3.38
C ASN A 73 -31.99 13.68 4.11
N LYS A 74 -30.83 13.76 3.44
CA LYS A 74 -29.52 13.37 3.99
C LYS A 74 -28.81 14.61 4.53
N SER A 75 -28.21 14.50 5.71
CA SER A 75 -27.34 15.52 6.30
C SER A 75 -26.04 15.63 5.50
N ALA A 76 -25.55 16.85 5.32
CA ALA A 76 -24.26 17.13 4.67
C ALA A 76 -23.08 16.60 5.48
N CYS A 77 -23.23 16.51 6.80
CA CYS A 77 -22.20 16.07 7.71
C CYS A 77 -22.66 14.84 8.52
N VAL A 78 -21.72 13.94 8.80
CA VAL A 78 -21.91 12.72 9.58
C VAL A 78 -20.70 12.51 10.50
N TRP A 79 -20.95 11.98 11.70
CA TRP A 79 -19.88 11.51 12.57
C TRP A 79 -19.29 10.22 12.05
N ASP A 80 -18.02 10.26 11.66
CA ASP A 80 -17.35 9.09 11.10
C ASP A 80 -15.82 9.12 11.36
N TYR A 81 -15.15 8.02 11.04
CA TYR A 81 -13.71 7.88 11.20
C TYR A 81 -12.97 8.61 10.08
N SER A 82 -12.01 9.45 10.46
CA SER A 82 -11.20 10.24 9.54
C SER A 82 -10.11 9.43 8.81
N GLY A 83 -9.79 8.25 9.33
CA GLY A 83 -8.63 7.47 8.89
C GLY A 83 -7.28 8.06 9.31
N LEU A 84 -7.31 8.99 10.28
CA LEU A 84 -6.16 9.62 10.91
C LEU A 84 -6.06 9.20 12.39
N GLY A 85 -5.11 9.80 13.11
CA GLY A 85 -4.89 9.53 14.53
C GLY A 85 -3.77 8.56 14.83
N LEU A 86 -3.62 8.22 16.11
CA LEU A 86 -2.48 7.44 16.60
C LEU A 86 -2.47 6.02 16.03
N GLU A 87 -3.64 5.40 15.87
CA GLU A 87 -3.76 4.03 15.34
C GLU A 87 -3.31 3.95 13.88
N TYR A 88 -3.68 4.92 13.05
CA TYR A 88 -3.21 5.01 11.67
C TYR A 88 -1.72 5.36 11.62
N GLN A 89 -1.27 6.35 12.39
CA GLN A 89 0.14 6.75 12.42
C GLN A 89 1.03 5.58 12.83
N LEU A 90 0.63 4.81 13.84
CA LEU A 90 1.34 3.61 14.29
C LEU A 90 1.41 2.55 13.18
N LEU A 91 0.29 2.32 12.48
CA LEU A 91 0.18 1.36 11.39
C LEU A 91 1.04 1.74 10.17
N ALA A 92 1.03 3.00 9.76
CA ALA A 92 1.71 3.50 8.56
C ALA A 92 3.16 3.94 8.80
N GLY A 93 3.52 4.26 10.04
CA GLY A 93 4.81 4.88 10.38
C GLY A 93 5.71 3.99 11.24
N PRO A 94 5.83 4.26 12.55
CA PRO A 94 6.93 3.75 13.36
C PRO A 94 6.91 2.22 13.52
N ALA A 95 5.75 1.57 13.63
CA ALA A 95 5.72 0.12 13.75
C ALA A 95 6.20 -0.55 12.45
N PHE A 96 5.76 -0.03 11.29
CA PHE A 96 6.22 -0.50 9.99
C PHE A 96 7.74 -0.34 9.83
N VAL A 97 8.29 0.84 10.14
CA VAL A 97 9.72 1.12 10.03
C VAL A 97 10.55 0.25 10.98
N ALA A 98 10.07 0.01 12.21
CA ALA A 98 10.75 -0.86 13.16
C ALA A 98 10.84 -2.31 12.63
N VAL A 99 9.73 -2.86 12.14
CA VAL A 99 9.71 -4.22 11.56
C VAL A 99 10.54 -4.29 10.29
N PHE A 100 10.41 -3.31 9.39
CA PHE A 100 11.18 -3.23 8.15
C PHE A 100 12.69 -3.20 8.43
N THR A 101 13.13 -2.46 9.45
CA THR A 101 14.55 -2.36 9.80
C THR A 101 15.08 -3.68 10.37
N VAL A 102 14.37 -4.27 11.34
CA VAL A 102 14.78 -5.54 11.97
C VAL A 102 14.76 -6.69 10.96
N ALA A 103 13.69 -6.77 10.17
CA ALA A 103 13.57 -7.76 9.10
C ALA A 103 14.62 -7.54 8.01
N GLY A 104 14.89 -6.30 7.62
CA GLY A 104 15.87 -5.96 6.60
C GLY A 104 17.29 -6.42 6.95
N ILE A 105 17.68 -6.31 8.22
CA ILE A 105 18.96 -6.85 8.71
C ILE A 105 18.98 -8.38 8.53
N GLY A 106 17.95 -9.07 9.01
CA GLY A 106 17.86 -10.54 8.91
C GLY A 106 17.83 -11.02 7.46
N MET A 107 17.04 -10.36 6.60
CA MET A 107 16.91 -10.67 5.19
C MET A 107 18.18 -10.34 4.40
N GLY A 108 18.94 -9.32 4.81
CA GLY A 108 20.25 -9.02 4.25
C GLY A 108 21.22 -10.18 4.42
N PHE A 109 21.36 -10.70 5.64
CA PHE A 109 22.18 -11.89 5.92
C PHE A 109 21.69 -13.13 5.15
N LEU A 110 20.36 -13.29 5.03
CA LEU A 110 19.77 -14.41 4.30
C LEU A 110 20.03 -14.30 2.79
N SER A 111 19.94 -13.11 2.22
CA SER A 111 20.24 -12.83 0.80
C SER A 111 21.71 -13.07 0.46
N ASP A 112 22.61 -12.84 1.43
CA ASP A 112 24.04 -13.12 1.30
C ASP A 112 24.38 -14.62 1.46
N SER A 113 23.60 -15.39 2.21
CA SER A 113 23.89 -16.81 2.46
C SER A 113 23.13 -17.78 1.55
N TYR A 114 21.96 -17.38 1.05
CA TYR A 114 21.07 -18.22 0.24
C TYR A 114 20.94 -17.74 -1.20
N ASN A 115 20.25 -18.55 -2.00
CA ASN A 115 19.94 -18.21 -3.39
C ASN A 115 19.00 -17.00 -3.45
N ARG A 116 19.49 -15.92 -4.06
CA ARG A 116 18.83 -14.61 -4.11
C ARG A 116 17.46 -14.69 -4.77
N LYS A 117 17.28 -15.56 -5.77
CA LYS A 117 15.97 -15.80 -6.41
C LYS A 117 14.97 -16.39 -5.43
N VAL A 118 15.38 -17.38 -4.64
CA VAL A 118 14.49 -18.06 -3.68
C VAL A 118 14.05 -17.07 -2.61
N VAL A 119 14.98 -16.31 -2.03
CA VAL A 119 14.67 -15.27 -1.04
C VAL A 119 13.70 -14.25 -1.63
N LEU A 120 13.97 -13.73 -2.84
CA LEU A 120 13.10 -12.75 -3.49
C LEU A 120 11.70 -13.29 -3.78
N CYS A 121 11.58 -14.55 -4.25
CA CYS A 121 10.28 -15.18 -4.51
C CYS A 121 9.50 -15.44 -3.22
N CYS A 122 10.15 -15.86 -2.14
CA CYS A 122 9.51 -16.05 -0.84
C CYS A 122 9.01 -14.71 -0.26
N CYS A 123 9.84 -13.67 -0.29
CA CYS A 123 9.47 -12.34 0.18
C CYS A 123 8.31 -11.74 -0.64
N LEU A 124 8.38 -11.86 -1.97
CA LEU A 124 7.29 -11.40 -2.84
C LEU A 124 6.02 -12.23 -2.65
N GLY A 125 6.12 -13.54 -2.48
CA GLY A 125 4.98 -14.41 -2.19
C GLY A 125 4.29 -14.05 -0.88
N ALA A 126 5.07 -13.80 0.18
CA ALA A 126 4.56 -13.33 1.46
C ALA A 126 3.89 -11.96 1.35
N LEU A 127 4.48 -11.03 0.58
CA LEU A 127 3.91 -9.72 0.31
C LEU A 127 2.57 -9.86 -0.42
N VAL A 128 2.52 -10.60 -1.53
CA VAL A 128 1.30 -10.80 -2.33
C VAL A 128 0.19 -11.42 -1.47
N LEU A 129 0.51 -12.45 -0.70
CA LEU A 129 -0.45 -13.11 0.19
C LEU A 129 -0.97 -12.11 1.23
N ALA A 130 -0.09 -11.36 1.87
CA ALA A 130 -0.47 -10.38 2.88
C ALA A 130 -1.34 -9.26 2.29
N THR A 131 -0.98 -8.73 1.12
CA THR A 131 -1.76 -7.72 0.39
C THR A 131 -3.15 -8.23 0.04
N THR A 132 -3.27 -9.46 -0.46
CA THR A 132 -4.58 -10.06 -0.76
C THR A 132 -5.40 -10.27 0.51
N LEU A 133 -4.79 -10.72 1.60
CA LEU A 133 -5.46 -10.90 2.89
C LEU A 133 -5.91 -9.57 3.53
N MET A 134 -5.24 -8.45 3.25
CA MET A 134 -5.69 -7.14 3.72
C MET A 134 -7.05 -6.77 3.13
N GLY A 135 -7.32 -7.17 1.88
CA GLY A 135 -8.64 -7.01 1.26
C GLY A 135 -9.74 -7.82 1.97
N ALA A 136 -9.39 -8.88 2.69
CA ALA A 136 -10.33 -9.69 3.47
C ALA A 136 -10.39 -9.32 4.95
N ALA A 137 -9.67 -8.27 5.38
CA ALA A 137 -9.60 -7.91 6.79
C ALA A 137 -10.94 -7.35 7.31
N THR A 138 -11.29 -7.75 8.53
CA THR A 138 -12.49 -7.32 9.26
C THR A 138 -12.17 -6.62 10.57
N HIS A 139 -10.93 -6.72 11.06
CA HIS A 139 -10.48 -6.09 12.30
C HIS A 139 -9.15 -5.34 12.11
N TYR A 140 -8.98 -4.21 12.80
CA TYR A 140 -7.74 -3.42 12.80
C TYR A 140 -6.49 -4.25 13.10
N TRP A 141 -6.56 -5.17 14.06
CA TRP A 141 -5.41 -6.02 14.41
C TRP A 141 -4.95 -6.93 13.26
N GLN A 142 -5.87 -7.38 12.40
CA GLN A 142 -5.51 -8.15 11.20
C GLN A 142 -4.72 -7.27 10.23
N LEU A 143 -5.18 -6.03 9.98
CA LEU A 143 -4.45 -5.06 9.15
C LEU A 143 -3.06 -4.79 9.72
N PHE A 144 -2.95 -4.62 11.04
CA PHE A 144 -1.67 -4.42 11.71
C PHE A 144 -0.69 -5.56 11.44
N LEU A 145 -1.09 -6.81 11.68
CA LEU A 145 -0.22 -7.98 11.46
C LEU A 145 0.15 -8.17 9.98
N LEU A 146 -0.82 -8.01 9.08
CA LEU A 146 -0.59 -8.12 7.65
C LEU A 146 0.36 -7.02 7.16
N ARG A 147 0.24 -5.81 7.71
CA ARG A 147 1.12 -4.69 7.38
C ARG A 147 2.56 -4.92 7.83
N MET A 148 2.75 -5.48 9.03
CA MET A 148 4.08 -5.88 9.49
C MET A 148 4.67 -6.98 8.59
N THR A 149 3.84 -7.91 8.11
CA THR A 149 4.26 -8.96 7.18
C THR A 149 4.71 -8.38 5.84
N ILE A 150 3.99 -7.39 5.31
CA ILE A 150 4.39 -6.65 4.10
C ILE A 150 5.73 -5.94 4.32
N GLY A 151 5.89 -5.21 5.43
CA GLY A 151 7.13 -4.51 5.74
C GLY A 151 8.33 -5.45 5.87
N ALA A 152 8.12 -6.64 6.46
CA ALA A 152 9.15 -7.66 6.52
C ALA A 152 9.53 -8.21 5.13
N GLY A 153 8.54 -8.47 4.26
CA GLY A 153 8.78 -8.94 2.89
C GLY A 153 9.48 -7.91 2.01
N GLU A 154 9.06 -6.66 2.07
CA GLU A 154 9.57 -5.57 1.24
C GLU A 154 11.03 -5.20 1.58
N SER A 155 11.43 -5.39 2.83
CA SER A 155 12.78 -5.07 3.32
C SER A 155 13.92 -5.76 2.54
N ALA A 156 13.65 -6.91 1.93
CA ALA A 156 14.64 -7.68 1.17
C ALA A 156 14.87 -7.17 -0.26
N PHE A 157 13.95 -6.35 -0.81
CA PHE A 157 13.94 -6.02 -2.24
C PHE A 157 15.12 -5.12 -2.63
N THR A 158 15.31 -4.01 -1.94
CA THR A 158 16.39 -3.05 -2.22
C THR A 158 17.80 -3.66 -2.08
N PRO A 159 18.17 -4.36 -0.98
CA PRO A 159 19.50 -4.97 -0.88
C PRO A 159 19.72 -6.07 -1.92
N THR A 160 18.72 -6.93 -2.15
CA THR A 160 18.84 -8.01 -3.13
C THR A 160 18.93 -7.47 -4.56
N ALA A 161 18.12 -6.48 -4.92
CA ALA A 161 18.13 -5.87 -6.24
C ALA A 161 19.45 -5.14 -6.51
N SER A 162 19.97 -4.36 -5.55
CA SER A 162 21.23 -3.64 -5.72
C SER A 162 22.44 -4.57 -5.88
N SER A 163 22.41 -5.73 -5.21
CA SER A 163 23.42 -6.80 -5.31
C SER A 163 23.32 -7.57 -6.62
N VAL A 164 22.11 -7.93 -7.07
CA VAL A 164 21.90 -8.54 -8.39
C VAL A 164 22.31 -7.58 -9.51
N LEU A 165 21.99 -6.29 -9.37
CA LEU A 165 22.30 -5.29 -10.38
C LEU A 165 23.80 -4.99 -10.49
N SER A 166 24.56 -5.13 -9.40
CA SER A 166 26.01 -5.03 -9.44
C SER A 166 26.68 -6.17 -10.18
N ASP A 167 26.07 -7.35 -10.12
CA ASP A 167 26.57 -8.55 -10.80
C ASP A 167 26.15 -8.59 -12.29
N LEU A 168 25.09 -7.86 -12.67
CA LEU A 168 24.59 -7.79 -14.06
C LEU A 168 25.11 -6.61 -14.88
N PHE A 169 25.53 -5.50 -14.26
CA PHE A 169 25.96 -4.30 -14.99
C PHE A 169 27.38 -3.84 -14.61
N PRO A 170 28.24 -3.48 -15.59
CA PRO A 170 29.56 -2.95 -15.30
C PRO A 170 29.47 -1.56 -14.67
N GLN A 171 30.54 -1.15 -13.96
CA GLN A 171 30.57 0.07 -13.14
C GLN A 171 30.16 1.34 -13.92
N THR A 172 30.46 1.41 -15.21
CA THR A 172 30.16 2.56 -16.08
C THR A 172 28.66 2.81 -16.29
N VAL A 173 27.83 1.76 -16.29
CA VAL A 173 26.37 1.87 -16.53
C VAL A 173 25.53 1.48 -15.30
N ARG A 174 26.16 1.04 -14.21
CA ARG A 174 25.49 0.65 -12.96
C ARG A 174 24.66 1.78 -12.37
N GLY A 175 25.14 3.03 -12.45
CA GLY A 175 24.39 4.20 -11.98
C GLY A 175 23.06 4.39 -12.71
N PHE A 176 23.06 4.23 -14.03
CA PHE A 176 21.83 4.30 -14.84
C PHE A 176 20.87 3.17 -14.49
N ALA A 177 21.38 1.94 -14.36
CA ALA A 177 20.57 0.79 -14.00
C ALA A 177 19.89 0.96 -12.62
N LEU A 178 20.61 1.47 -11.62
CA LEU A 178 20.06 1.79 -10.30
C LEU A 178 19.03 2.94 -10.38
N GLY A 179 19.24 3.92 -11.26
CA GLY A 179 18.26 4.98 -11.53
C GLY A 179 16.94 4.43 -12.06
N VAL A 180 16.99 3.53 -13.05
CA VAL A 180 15.80 2.86 -13.59
C VAL A 180 15.11 1.99 -12.54
N PHE A 181 15.87 1.37 -11.63
CA PHE A 181 15.30 0.64 -10.51
C PHE A 181 14.55 1.55 -9.53
N ASN A 182 15.14 2.67 -9.12
CA ASN A 182 14.50 3.63 -8.21
C ASN A 182 13.27 4.34 -8.82
N TRP A 183 13.18 4.42 -10.14
CA TRP A 183 11.95 4.86 -10.81
C TRP A 183 10.74 4.00 -10.43
N GLY A 184 10.96 2.77 -9.96
CA GLY A 184 9.90 1.91 -9.44
C GLY A 184 9.11 2.51 -8.29
N ILE A 185 9.73 3.32 -7.42
CA ILE A 185 9.06 3.99 -6.29
C ILE A 185 7.99 4.94 -6.81
N TYR A 186 8.37 5.81 -7.74
CA TYR A 186 7.46 6.82 -8.29
C TYR A 186 6.34 6.18 -9.10
N LEU A 187 6.63 5.09 -9.83
CA LEU A 187 5.61 4.33 -10.55
C LEU A 187 4.65 3.61 -9.60
N GLY A 188 5.16 2.98 -8.54
CA GLY A 188 4.33 2.33 -7.51
C GLY A 188 3.41 3.33 -6.80
N TYR A 189 3.97 4.46 -6.38
CA TYR A 189 3.22 5.58 -5.80
C TYR A 189 2.15 6.12 -6.76
N GLY A 190 2.50 6.39 -8.02
CA GLY A 190 1.53 6.87 -9.01
C GLY A 190 0.38 5.87 -9.23
N LEU A 191 0.71 4.58 -9.35
CA LEU A 191 -0.28 3.51 -9.51
C LEU A 191 -1.16 3.35 -8.26
N SER A 192 -0.66 3.62 -7.05
CA SER A 192 -1.45 3.50 -5.83
C SER A 192 -2.57 4.52 -5.78
N TYR A 193 -2.32 5.75 -6.27
CA TYR A 193 -3.38 6.76 -6.38
C TYR A 193 -4.41 6.42 -7.45
N ILE A 194 -3.98 5.89 -8.59
CA ILE A 194 -4.88 5.49 -9.68
C ILE A 194 -5.77 4.34 -9.19
N ILE A 195 -5.18 3.25 -8.71
CA ILE A 195 -5.91 2.07 -8.25
C ILE A 195 -6.74 2.42 -7.00
N GLY A 196 -6.15 3.10 -6.02
CA GLY A 196 -6.83 3.45 -4.78
C GLY A 196 -8.05 4.33 -5.00
N ASN A 197 -7.95 5.44 -5.74
CA ASN A 197 -9.07 6.35 -5.94
C ASN A 197 -10.13 5.79 -6.90
N TYR A 198 -9.73 5.32 -8.09
CA TYR A 198 -10.71 4.89 -9.09
C TYR A 198 -11.42 3.59 -8.70
N VAL A 199 -10.71 2.62 -8.12
CA VAL A 199 -11.35 1.34 -7.73
C VAL A 199 -12.24 1.54 -6.52
N THR A 200 -11.82 2.35 -5.55
CA THR A 200 -12.67 2.70 -4.40
C THR A 200 -13.93 3.43 -4.86
N ALA A 201 -13.79 4.43 -5.74
CA ALA A 201 -14.92 5.19 -6.27
C ALA A 201 -15.87 4.34 -7.15
N ALA A 202 -15.35 3.34 -7.87
CA ALA A 202 -16.16 2.44 -8.67
C ALA A 202 -17.09 1.54 -7.82
N ASN A 203 -16.83 1.42 -6.51
CA ASN A 203 -17.60 0.65 -5.54
C ASN A 203 -18.12 -0.69 -6.07
N ILE A 204 -17.22 -1.48 -6.66
CA ILE A 204 -17.55 -2.75 -7.31
C ILE A 204 -18.13 -3.71 -6.26
N LEU A 205 -19.37 -4.15 -6.47
CA LEU A 205 -20.07 -5.10 -5.57
C LEU A 205 -20.22 -4.64 -4.11
N GLY A 206 -20.13 -3.33 -3.84
CA GLY A 206 -20.18 -2.78 -2.47
C GLY A 206 -18.90 -2.98 -1.66
N MET A 207 -17.79 -3.38 -2.31
CA MET A 207 -16.50 -3.69 -1.67
C MET A 207 -15.38 -2.76 -2.16
N GLY A 208 -15.65 -1.45 -2.19
CA GLY A 208 -14.78 -0.42 -2.78
C GLY A 208 -13.27 -0.58 -2.51
N TRP A 209 -12.83 -0.35 -1.28
CA TRP A 209 -11.39 -0.38 -0.93
C TRP A 209 -10.79 -1.80 -0.95
N ARG A 210 -11.60 -2.83 -0.70
CA ARG A 210 -11.14 -4.23 -0.71
C ARG A 210 -10.69 -4.66 -2.11
N TRP A 211 -11.42 -4.25 -3.14
CA TRP A 211 -11.04 -4.53 -4.53
C TRP A 211 -9.69 -3.92 -4.91
N SER A 212 -9.32 -2.76 -4.34
CA SER A 212 -7.99 -2.19 -4.55
C SER A 212 -6.88 -3.14 -4.09
N TYR A 213 -7.07 -3.82 -2.94
CA TYR A 213 -6.13 -4.83 -2.46
C TYR A 213 -6.15 -6.12 -3.27
N TYR A 214 -7.33 -6.58 -3.71
CA TYR A 214 -7.41 -7.78 -4.56
C TYR A 214 -6.77 -7.57 -5.93
N ILE A 215 -6.96 -6.41 -6.55
CA ILE A 215 -6.34 -6.06 -7.84
C ILE A 215 -4.82 -5.97 -7.68
N THR A 216 -4.34 -5.28 -6.64
CA THR A 216 -2.90 -5.19 -6.37
C THR A 216 -2.30 -6.56 -6.05
N GLY A 217 -2.99 -7.39 -5.28
CA GLY A 217 -2.57 -8.77 -5.01
C GLY A 217 -2.51 -9.62 -6.27
N LEU A 218 -3.50 -9.51 -7.16
CA LEU A 218 -3.51 -10.21 -8.45
C LEU A 218 -2.35 -9.76 -9.35
N LEU A 219 -2.09 -8.44 -9.40
CA LEU A 219 -0.96 -7.88 -10.14
C LEU A 219 0.37 -8.41 -9.58
N GLY A 220 0.50 -8.45 -8.26
CA GLY A 220 1.69 -9.00 -7.61
C GLY A 220 1.87 -10.50 -7.82
N LEU A 221 0.78 -11.28 -7.85
CA LEU A 221 0.82 -12.70 -8.20
C LEU A 221 1.31 -12.89 -9.64
N ALA A 222 0.85 -12.07 -10.58
CA ALA A 222 1.33 -12.10 -11.96
C ALA A 222 2.85 -11.81 -12.03
N VAL A 223 3.32 -10.80 -11.28
CA VAL A 223 4.76 -10.48 -11.20
C VAL A 223 5.56 -11.60 -10.54
N LEU A 224 5.03 -12.27 -9.52
CA LEU A 224 5.65 -13.44 -8.89
C LEU A 224 5.82 -14.59 -9.90
N LEU A 225 4.80 -14.89 -10.70
CA LEU A 225 4.87 -15.92 -11.74
C LEU A 225 5.91 -15.55 -12.81
N VAL A 226 5.93 -14.28 -13.24
CA VAL A 226 6.95 -13.77 -14.17
C VAL A 226 8.36 -13.93 -13.59
N LEU A 227 8.55 -13.62 -12.30
CA LEU A 227 9.83 -13.75 -11.62
C LEU A 227 10.29 -15.21 -11.55
N LEU A 228 9.38 -16.14 -11.25
CA LEU A 228 9.66 -17.57 -11.20
C LEU A 228 10.11 -18.11 -12.55
N LEU A 229 9.46 -17.69 -13.64
CA LEU A 229 9.72 -18.16 -15.00
C LEU A 229 10.95 -17.53 -15.66
N ILE A 230 11.19 -16.23 -15.44
CA ILE A 230 12.20 -15.45 -16.19
C ILE A 230 13.52 -15.33 -15.44
N LEU A 231 13.51 -15.23 -14.11
CA LEU A 231 14.75 -14.95 -13.38
C LEU A 231 15.62 -16.21 -13.35
N GLN A 232 16.71 -16.23 -14.11
CA GLN A 232 17.81 -17.17 -13.92
C GLN A 232 18.85 -16.50 -13.03
N GLU A 233 19.33 -17.20 -12.00
CA GLU A 233 20.31 -16.63 -11.08
C GLU A 233 21.65 -16.44 -11.79
N PRO A 234 22.18 -15.20 -11.84
CA PRO A 234 23.54 -14.97 -12.31
C PRO A 234 24.53 -15.57 -11.31
N VAL A 235 25.66 -16.08 -11.80
CA VAL A 235 26.76 -16.54 -10.96
C VAL A 235 27.31 -15.33 -10.18
N ARG A 236 27.39 -15.44 -8.85
CA ARG A 236 27.88 -14.35 -7.98
C ARG A 236 29.29 -13.91 -8.38
N GLY A 237 29.50 -12.60 -8.43
CA GLY A 237 30.83 -12.02 -8.66
C GLY A 237 31.35 -12.16 -10.11
N ALA A 238 30.49 -12.47 -11.08
CA ALA A 238 30.88 -12.65 -12.48
C ALA A 238 31.56 -11.41 -13.10
N MET A 239 31.39 -10.22 -12.51
CA MET A 239 31.95 -8.95 -13.02
C MET A 239 32.80 -8.18 -12.01
N THR A 240 33.17 -8.81 -10.88
CA THR A 240 34.15 -8.27 -9.93
C THR A 240 35.59 -8.72 -10.22
N ALA A 241 35.82 -9.39 -11.36
CA ALA A 241 37.13 -9.83 -11.84
C ALA A 241 37.68 -8.90 -12.93
#